data_AF-A0A6B3GW36-F1
#
_entry.id   AF-A0A6B3GW36-F1
#
_cell.length_a   1.000
_cell.length_b   1.000
_cell.length_c   1.000
_cell.angle_alpha   90.00
_cell.angle_beta   90.00
_cell.angle_gamma   90.00
#
_symmetry.space_group_name_H-M   'P 1'
#
loop_
_entity.id
_entity.type
_entity.pdbx_description
1 polymer ?
#
loop_
_entity_poly.entity_id
_entity_poly.type
_entity_poly.pdbx_seq_one_letter_code
_entity_poly.pdbx_strand_id
1 'polypeptide(L)'
;MWQLAWRLGAVAVCPVHRVRLVEICPRCGIRLRQGLRSRSRGLSKRFRTDPVLCGNFHAGTRCPQDIRDLPAELLPPQLATWQSRILKVADGDTPRIGGQAVSGWEWFTALSSLAAVIRFAAPLCPLVDTLAVPESARRELATATSRRSAGGFASALRTMPPSVELTLAVLAAVEPVLSATSPDAVAEAMEPWAKAAVARRRKVKHNPLRNLPLPGPLSRAYEQAIPPLSRVAGAARTVTVPAVLSLDHIPQLLDEGDYTDLVERHLPGTAPASGRRLAALALARLAGADSWAAAARALEMDAHRAARVADVVVRRITDTGTFWQAIAQAGARLLRRGAVDYARRRRVLAHLHEIPHPVLFAAYRPLGLPVTPRRQRSAAIWVWTTLTGGDARDAPAYAADSHANTESVAENWRRFRTRLPPSVADALTAYGTDLLTRHPHQGADL
;
A
#
# COMPACT_ATOMS: atom_id res chain seq x y z
N MET A 1 14.00 -36.96 -26.93
CA MET A 1 12.60 -36.45 -26.95
C MET A 1 12.56 -35.10 -26.25
N TRP A 2 11.77 -34.14 -26.76
CA TRP A 2 11.53 -32.86 -26.08
C TRP A 2 10.44 -33.03 -25.04
N GLN A 3 10.72 -32.70 -23.78
CA GLN A 3 9.74 -32.86 -22.70
C GLN A 3 8.76 -31.68 -22.70
N LEU A 4 7.45 -31.98 -22.58
CA LEU A 4 6.40 -30.95 -22.48
C LEU A 4 6.67 -29.98 -21.32
N ALA A 5 7.26 -30.50 -20.23
CA ALA A 5 7.62 -29.73 -19.05
C ALA A 5 8.57 -28.56 -19.35
N TRP A 6 9.39 -28.60 -20.41
CA TRP A 6 10.27 -27.49 -20.79
C TRP A 6 9.52 -26.26 -21.29
N ARG A 7 8.19 -26.34 -21.47
CA ARG A 7 7.33 -25.20 -21.74
C ARG A 7 6.76 -24.55 -20.48
N LEU A 8 6.96 -25.17 -19.32
CA LEU A 8 6.62 -24.54 -18.04
C LEU A 8 7.65 -23.45 -17.77
N GLY A 9 7.22 -22.23 -17.45
CA GLY A 9 8.11 -21.10 -17.08
C GLY A 9 8.82 -21.25 -15.74
N ALA A 10 9.00 -22.49 -15.30
CA ALA A 10 9.70 -22.93 -14.10
C ALA A 10 10.79 -23.96 -14.46
N VAL A 11 11.21 -24.02 -15.72
CA VAL A 11 12.30 -24.91 -16.17
C VAL A 11 13.39 -24.09 -16.86
N ALA A 12 14.60 -24.13 -16.29
CA ALA A 12 15.80 -23.48 -16.82
C ALA A 12 16.99 -24.43 -16.96
N VAL A 13 16.91 -25.62 -16.35
CA VAL A 13 18.01 -26.58 -16.28
C VAL A 13 17.55 -27.93 -16.83
N CYS A 14 18.45 -28.67 -17.47
CA CYS A 14 18.23 -30.09 -17.72
C CYS A 14 18.71 -30.89 -16.50
N PRO A 15 17.83 -31.58 -15.75
CA PRO A 15 18.26 -32.28 -14.53
C PRO A 15 19.22 -33.45 -14.78
N VAL A 16 19.13 -34.08 -15.95
CA VAL A 16 19.98 -35.23 -16.33
C VAL A 16 21.38 -34.76 -16.70
N HIS A 17 21.48 -33.82 -17.64
CA HIS A 17 22.76 -33.35 -18.16
C HIS A 17 23.38 -32.22 -17.32
N ARG A 18 22.62 -31.64 -16.38
CA ARG A 18 23.03 -30.52 -15.52
C ARG A 18 23.49 -29.29 -16.29
N VAL A 19 22.85 -29.04 -17.43
CA VAL A 19 23.16 -27.90 -18.30
C VAL A 19 22.03 -26.89 -18.29
N ARG A 20 22.36 -25.61 -18.48
CA ARG A 20 21.37 -24.56 -18.75
C ARG A 20 20.64 -24.87 -20.06
N LEU A 21 19.32 -24.72 -20.06
CA LEU A 21 18.52 -24.85 -21.29
C LEU A 21 18.79 -23.66 -22.22
N VAL A 22 18.90 -23.94 -23.52
CA VAL A 22 19.08 -22.88 -24.53
C VAL A 22 17.71 -22.43 -25.01
N GLU A 23 17.44 -21.12 -24.90
CA GLU A 23 16.17 -20.54 -25.35
C GLU A 23 16.28 -19.90 -26.72
N ILE A 24 17.38 -19.20 -27.01
CA ILE A 24 17.57 -18.40 -28.22
C ILE A 24 18.62 -19.06 -29.10
N CYS A 25 18.30 -19.24 -30.38
CA CYS A 25 19.29 -19.69 -31.35
C CYS A 25 20.34 -18.59 -31.58
N PRO A 26 21.65 -18.86 -31.37
CA PRO A 26 22.70 -17.86 -31.56
C PRO A 26 22.82 -17.40 -33.02
N ARG A 27 22.44 -18.26 -33.98
CA ARG A 27 22.52 -17.95 -35.41
C ARG A 27 21.39 -17.04 -35.91
N CYS A 28 20.15 -17.25 -35.47
CA CYS A 28 19.01 -16.48 -35.99
C CYS A 28 18.39 -15.51 -34.97
N GLY A 29 18.80 -15.56 -33.70
CA GLY A 29 18.28 -14.69 -32.64
C GLY A 29 16.81 -14.92 -32.28
N ILE A 30 16.18 -15.97 -32.80
CA ILE A 30 14.79 -16.32 -32.53
C ILE A 30 14.75 -17.41 -31.46
N ARG A 31 13.75 -17.36 -30.57
CA ARG A 31 13.52 -18.41 -29.57
C ARG A 31 13.31 -19.75 -30.26
N LEU A 32 14.01 -20.79 -29.81
CA LEU A 32 13.90 -22.13 -30.35
C LEU A 32 12.44 -22.58 -30.31
N ARG A 33 11.93 -23.02 -31.47
CA ARG A 33 10.57 -23.57 -31.63
C ARG A 33 9.42 -22.60 -31.35
N GLN A 34 9.67 -21.29 -31.41
CA GLN A 34 8.61 -20.27 -31.46
C GLN A 34 7.77 -20.38 -32.75
N GLY A 35 8.28 -21.04 -33.78
CA GLY A 35 7.68 -21.12 -35.11
C GLY A 35 8.03 -19.89 -35.95
N LEU A 36 7.06 -19.31 -36.65
CA LEU A 36 7.22 -18.05 -37.37
C LEU A 36 7.16 -16.88 -36.37
N ARG A 37 8.12 -15.94 -36.50
CA ARG A 37 8.40 -14.79 -35.61
C ARG A 37 7.18 -13.95 -35.18
N SER A 38 6.04 -14.05 -35.86
CA SER A 38 4.84 -13.22 -35.65
C SER A 38 3.54 -13.97 -35.33
N ARG A 39 3.47 -15.31 -35.44
CA ARG A 39 2.24 -16.08 -35.17
C ARG A 39 2.57 -17.48 -34.67
N SER A 40 2.12 -17.82 -33.46
CA SER A 40 2.03 -19.19 -32.94
C SER A 40 0.99 -19.99 -33.73
N ARG A 41 1.26 -20.28 -35.00
CA ARG A 41 0.48 -21.27 -35.75
C ARG A 41 0.88 -22.66 -35.24
N GLY A 42 -0.10 -23.54 -35.06
CA GLY A 42 0.12 -24.94 -34.69
C GLY A 42 1.13 -25.62 -35.63
N LEU A 43 1.72 -26.73 -35.18
CA LEU A 43 2.69 -27.51 -35.95
C LEU A 43 2.17 -27.75 -37.37
N SER A 44 2.83 -27.17 -38.38
CA SER A 44 2.42 -27.33 -39.78
C SER A 44 2.61 -28.79 -40.20
N LYS A 45 1.52 -29.47 -40.56
CA LYS A 45 1.57 -30.83 -41.10
C LYS A 45 2.37 -30.92 -42.40
N ARG A 46 2.50 -29.83 -43.16
CA ARG A 46 3.19 -29.78 -44.46
C ARG A 46 4.70 -29.65 -44.36
N PHE A 47 5.23 -29.17 -43.23
CA PHE A 47 6.66 -28.91 -43.12
C PHE A 47 7.24 -29.56 -41.86
N ARG A 48 7.64 -30.83 -42.00
CA ARG A 48 8.43 -31.52 -40.98
C ARG A 48 9.79 -30.83 -40.88
N THR A 49 10.03 -30.16 -39.77
CA THR A 49 11.36 -29.67 -39.42
C THR A 49 12.14 -30.81 -38.80
N ASP A 50 13.37 -31.03 -39.27
CA ASP A 50 14.29 -31.94 -38.61
C ASP A 50 14.43 -31.55 -37.12
N PRO A 51 14.14 -32.46 -36.17
CA PRO A 51 14.20 -32.15 -34.75
C PRO A 51 15.61 -31.76 -34.26
N VAL A 52 16.68 -32.07 -35.00
CA VAL A 52 18.06 -31.64 -34.65
C VAL A 52 18.41 -30.25 -35.18
N LEU A 53 17.56 -29.62 -35.98
CA LEU A 53 17.80 -28.26 -36.47
C LEU A 53 16.94 -27.25 -35.72
N CYS A 54 17.44 -26.02 -35.59
CA CYS A 54 16.68 -24.88 -35.07
C CYS A 54 15.38 -24.69 -35.86
N GLY A 55 15.48 -24.64 -37.19
CA GLY A 55 14.34 -24.66 -38.09
C GLY A 55 13.40 -23.44 -38.01
N ASN A 56 13.73 -22.44 -37.20
CA ASN A 56 13.04 -21.16 -37.16
C ASN A 56 13.12 -20.50 -38.55
N PHE A 57 12.00 -19.92 -39.00
CA PHE A 57 11.94 -19.24 -40.29
C PHE A 57 12.35 -17.78 -40.13
N HIS A 58 13.41 -17.36 -40.84
CA HIS A 58 13.97 -16.02 -40.80
C HIS A 58 14.47 -15.63 -42.19
N ALA A 59 14.16 -14.41 -42.63
CA ALA A 59 14.60 -13.87 -43.92
C ALA A 59 14.33 -14.82 -45.12
N GLY A 60 13.13 -15.41 -45.18
CA GLY A 60 12.73 -16.28 -46.30
C GLY A 60 13.28 -17.71 -46.25
N THR A 61 14.15 -18.05 -45.30
CA THR A 61 14.76 -19.39 -45.18
C THR A 61 14.63 -19.96 -43.77
N ARG A 62 14.90 -21.26 -43.63
CA ARG A 62 14.95 -21.94 -42.31
C ARG A 62 16.36 -21.85 -41.76
N CYS A 63 16.49 -21.52 -40.48
CA CYS A 63 17.77 -21.53 -39.78
C CYS A 63 18.34 -22.96 -39.74
N PRO A 64 19.52 -23.21 -40.34
CA PRO A 64 20.12 -24.54 -40.38
C PRO A 64 21.08 -24.79 -39.20
N GLN A 65 20.96 -24.02 -38.11
CA GLN A 65 21.73 -24.28 -36.89
C GLN A 65 21.38 -25.66 -36.34
N ASP A 66 22.38 -26.53 -36.20
CA ASP A 66 22.23 -27.78 -35.46
C ASP A 66 22.15 -27.48 -33.96
N ILE A 67 21.14 -28.04 -33.29
CA ILE A 67 20.93 -27.84 -31.87
C ILE A 67 21.97 -28.56 -31.00
N ARG A 68 22.64 -29.58 -31.55
CA ARG A 68 23.69 -30.34 -30.87
C ARG A 68 24.98 -29.52 -30.71
N ASP A 69 25.18 -28.56 -31.61
CA ASP A 69 26.33 -27.65 -31.60
C ASP A 69 26.09 -26.42 -30.71
N LEU A 70 24.94 -26.32 -30.05
CA LEU A 70 24.65 -25.20 -29.16
C LEU A 70 25.52 -25.30 -27.89
N PRO A 71 26.07 -24.18 -27.41
CA PRO A 71 26.90 -24.18 -26.22
C PRO A 71 26.08 -24.64 -25.01
N ALA A 72 26.57 -25.70 -24.35
CA ALA A 72 25.99 -26.23 -23.13
C ALA A 72 26.83 -25.76 -21.94
N GLU A 73 26.26 -24.88 -21.12
CA GLU A 73 26.91 -24.41 -19.89
C GLU A 73 26.51 -25.33 -18.74
N LEU A 74 27.49 -26.00 -18.12
CA LEU A 74 27.29 -26.81 -16.93
C LEU A 74 26.90 -25.94 -15.73
N LEU A 75 25.97 -26.43 -14.93
CA LEU A 75 25.44 -25.74 -13.75
C LEU A 75 25.73 -26.52 -12.46
N PRO A 76 25.73 -25.85 -11.30
CA PRO A 76 25.86 -26.51 -10.01
C PRO A 76 24.82 -27.63 -9.82
N PRO A 77 25.21 -28.79 -9.23
CA PRO A 77 24.31 -29.94 -9.02
C PRO A 77 23.03 -29.62 -8.23
N GLN A 78 23.11 -28.62 -7.34
CA GLN A 78 21.98 -28.16 -6.53
C GLN A 78 20.82 -27.64 -7.40
N LEU A 79 21.12 -26.88 -8.47
CA LEU A 79 20.09 -26.37 -9.38
C LEU A 79 19.42 -27.48 -10.19
N ALA A 80 20.20 -28.49 -10.61
CA ALA A 80 19.65 -29.66 -11.27
C ALA A 80 18.74 -30.47 -10.34
N THR A 81 19.13 -30.63 -9.08
CA THR A 81 18.31 -31.30 -8.04
C THR A 81 17.01 -30.55 -7.79
N TRP A 82 17.08 -29.22 -7.68
CA TRP A 82 15.89 -28.37 -7.55
C TRP A 82 14.97 -28.48 -8.76
N GLN A 83 15.54 -28.49 -9.97
CA GLN A 83 14.77 -28.69 -11.19
C GLN A 83 14.06 -30.05 -11.22
N SER A 84 14.74 -31.12 -10.80
CA SER A 84 14.12 -32.45 -10.67
C SER A 84 12.93 -32.43 -9.72
N ARG A 85 13.02 -31.69 -8.61
CA ARG A 85 11.90 -31.55 -7.66
C ARG A 85 10.72 -30.82 -8.27
N ILE A 86 10.94 -29.73 -9.01
CA ILE A 86 9.86 -29.02 -9.73
C ILE A 86 9.12 -29.99 -10.67
N LEU A 87 9.88 -30.79 -11.43
CA LEU A 87 9.31 -31.75 -12.38
C LEU A 87 8.53 -32.87 -11.68
N LYS A 88 9.07 -33.42 -10.60
CA LYS A 88 8.38 -34.42 -9.78
C LYS A 88 7.03 -33.92 -9.24
N VAL A 89 6.98 -32.68 -8.76
CA VAL A 89 5.71 -32.06 -8.32
C VAL A 89 4.75 -31.86 -9.49
N ALA A 90 5.26 -31.54 -10.69
CA ALA A 90 4.43 -31.48 -11.90
C ALA A 90 3.89 -32.86 -12.30
N ASP A 91 4.65 -33.93 -12.04
CA ASP A 91 4.28 -35.32 -12.32
C ASP A 91 3.38 -35.94 -11.22
N GLY A 92 3.07 -35.20 -10.15
CA GLY A 92 2.10 -35.60 -9.13
C GLY A 92 2.67 -35.99 -7.76
N ASP A 93 3.97 -35.82 -7.52
CA ASP A 93 4.52 -35.99 -6.16
C ASP A 93 3.82 -35.07 -5.16
N THR A 94 3.78 -35.46 -3.88
CA THR A 94 3.19 -34.66 -2.81
C THR A 94 4.22 -33.67 -2.23
N PRO A 95 4.18 -32.38 -2.58
CA PRO A 95 5.14 -31.42 -2.08
C PRO A 95 4.87 -31.03 -0.61
N ARG A 96 5.89 -30.44 -0.01
CA ARG A 96 5.81 -29.79 1.30
C ARG A 96 6.31 -28.34 1.24
N ILE A 97 5.79 -27.49 2.11
CA ILE A 97 6.26 -26.13 2.38
C ILE A 97 6.32 -25.95 3.89
N GLY A 98 7.50 -25.66 4.44
CA GLY A 98 7.69 -25.49 5.90
C GLY A 98 7.27 -26.73 6.69
N GLY A 99 7.54 -27.91 6.13
CA GLY A 99 7.19 -29.20 6.73
C GLY A 99 5.74 -29.68 6.50
N GLN A 100 4.83 -28.79 6.08
CA GLN A 100 3.42 -29.12 5.86
C GLN A 100 3.20 -29.63 4.43
N ALA A 101 2.46 -30.74 4.27
CA ALA A 101 2.04 -31.23 2.97
C ALA A 101 1.05 -30.26 2.32
N VAL A 102 1.22 -30.01 1.02
CA VAL A 102 0.34 -29.13 0.24
C VAL A 102 0.01 -29.78 -1.10
N SER A 103 -1.05 -29.34 -1.76
CA SER A 103 -1.36 -29.78 -3.11
C SER A 103 -0.33 -29.28 -4.13
N GLY A 104 -0.18 -29.96 -5.27
CA GLY A 104 0.67 -29.49 -6.37
C GLY A 104 0.25 -28.09 -6.85
N TRP A 105 -1.05 -27.80 -6.89
CA TRP A 105 -1.58 -26.46 -7.24
C TRP A 105 -1.14 -25.39 -6.23
N GLU A 106 -1.26 -25.66 -4.92
CA GLU A 106 -0.77 -24.73 -3.89
C GLU A 106 0.74 -24.52 -4.00
N TRP A 107 1.49 -25.56 -4.33
CA TRP A 107 2.94 -25.46 -4.49
C TRP A 107 3.36 -24.61 -5.69
N PHE A 108 2.71 -24.78 -6.86
CA PHE A 108 2.97 -23.91 -8.02
C PHE A 108 2.47 -22.47 -7.80
N THR A 109 1.41 -22.30 -7.01
CA THR A 109 0.95 -20.98 -6.57
C THR A 109 2.00 -20.33 -5.67
N ALA A 110 2.58 -21.07 -4.70
CA ALA A 110 3.69 -20.62 -3.89
C ALA A 110 4.91 -20.22 -4.74
N LEU A 111 5.31 -21.08 -5.69
CA LEU A 111 6.43 -20.82 -6.60
C LEU A 111 6.24 -19.52 -7.39
N SER A 112 5.09 -19.35 -8.03
CA SER A 112 4.80 -18.17 -8.86
C SER A 112 4.67 -16.89 -8.03
N SER A 113 4.03 -16.96 -6.86
CA SER A 113 3.94 -15.85 -5.92
C SER A 113 5.32 -15.45 -5.40
N LEU A 114 6.13 -16.40 -4.95
CA LEU A 114 7.46 -16.13 -4.44
C LEU A 114 8.38 -15.57 -5.54
N ALA A 115 8.29 -16.09 -6.77
CA ALA A 115 8.99 -15.52 -7.92
C ALA A 115 8.63 -14.04 -8.15
N ALA A 116 7.35 -13.67 -8.00
CA ALA A 116 6.92 -12.28 -8.10
C ALA A 116 7.50 -11.41 -6.98
N VAL A 117 7.55 -11.92 -5.74
CA VAL A 117 8.18 -11.23 -4.60
C VAL A 117 9.68 -11.03 -4.85
N ILE A 118 10.40 -12.07 -5.24
CA ILE A 118 11.85 -12.03 -5.52
C ILE A 118 12.17 -11.05 -6.64
N ARG A 119 11.48 -11.12 -7.78
CA ARG A 119 11.70 -10.20 -8.90
C ARG A 119 11.40 -8.76 -8.51
N PHE A 120 10.40 -8.55 -7.64
CA PHE A 120 10.11 -7.23 -7.11
C PHE A 120 11.14 -6.80 -6.06
N ALA A 121 11.71 -7.69 -5.26
CA ALA A 121 12.68 -7.34 -4.21
C ALA A 121 14.11 -7.16 -4.75
N ALA A 122 14.48 -7.88 -5.81
CA ALA A 122 15.84 -8.08 -6.29
C ALA A 122 16.73 -6.83 -6.35
N PRO A 123 16.30 -5.69 -6.91
CA PRO A 123 17.19 -4.52 -7.03
C PRO A 123 17.61 -3.90 -5.70
N LEU A 124 17.00 -4.29 -4.57
CA LEU A 124 17.37 -3.84 -3.24
C LEU A 124 17.75 -5.00 -2.31
N CYS A 125 17.82 -6.24 -2.82
CA CYS A 125 18.10 -7.41 -2.01
C CYS A 125 19.57 -7.82 -2.16
N PRO A 126 20.39 -7.80 -1.09
CA PRO A 126 21.81 -8.16 -1.17
C PRO A 126 22.04 -9.64 -1.53
N LEU A 127 21.03 -10.51 -1.32
CA LEU A 127 21.14 -11.93 -1.69
C LEU A 127 21.32 -12.16 -3.19
N VAL A 128 20.98 -11.19 -4.05
CA VAL A 128 21.14 -11.34 -5.51
C VAL A 128 22.59 -11.61 -5.88
N ASP A 129 23.54 -10.91 -5.24
CA ASP A 129 24.96 -11.02 -5.54
C ASP A 129 25.56 -12.36 -5.08
N THR A 130 24.93 -13.01 -4.09
CA THR A 130 25.37 -14.29 -3.53
C THR A 130 24.72 -15.50 -4.18
N LEU A 131 23.84 -15.33 -5.17
CA LEU A 131 23.18 -16.46 -5.84
C LEU A 131 24.21 -17.30 -6.61
N ALA A 132 24.14 -18.62 -6.42
CA ALA A 132 24.96 -19.62 -7.11
C ALA A 132 24.52 -19.87 -8.57
N VAL A 133 24.47 -18.80 -9.36
CA VAL A 133 24.12 -18.80 -10.79
C VAL A 133 25.15 -17.98 -11.58
N PRO A 134 25.21 -18.11 -12.92
CA PRO A 134 26.08 -17.27 -13.74
C PRO A 134 25.82 -15.78 -13.55
N GLU A 135 26.85 -14.97 -13.76
CA GLU A 135 26.78 -13.51 -13.59
C GLU A 135 25.74 -12.85 -14.53
N SER A 136 25.51 -13.41 -15.71
CA SER A 136 24.42 -12.98 -16.60
C SER A 136 23.04 -13.10 -15.95
N ALA A 137 22.78 -14.20 -15.26
CA ALA A 137 21.51 -14.48 -14.59
C ALA A 137 21.30 -13.53 -13.40
N ARG A 138 22.34 -13.30 -12.59
CA ARG A 138 22.30 -12.31 -11.49
C ARG A 138 21.97 -10.91 -11.99
N ARG A 139 22.67 -10.44 -13.02
CA ARG A 139 22.42 -9.12 -13.63
C ARG A 139 21.01 -9.00 -14.18
N GLU A 140 20.49 -10.05 -14.82
CA GLU A 140 19.13 -10.02 -15.32
C GLU A 140 18.08 -9.95 -14.20
N LEU A 141 18.30 -10.66 -13.09
CA LEU A 141 17.44 -10.55 -11.91
C LEU A 141 17.50 -9.15 -11.26
N ALA A 142 18.71 -8.60 -11.10
CA ALA A 142 18.94 -7.26 -10.55
C ALA A 142 18.27 -6.15 -11.39
N THR A 143 18.09 -6.38 -12.70
CA THR A 143 17.51 -5.40 -13.64
C THR A 143 16.09 -5.75 -14.12
N ALA A 144 15.51 -6.86 -13.65
CA ALA A 144 14.25 -7.46 -14.13
C ALA A 144 13.03 -6.53 -14.13
N THR A 145 13.13 -5.40 -13.44
CA THR A 145 12.04 -4.43 -13.28
C THR A 145 11.99 -3.29 -14.27
N SER A 146 12.99 -3.17 -15.16
CA SER A 146 13.06 -2.05 -16.10
C SER A 146 12.17 -2.21 -17.33
N ARG A 147 11.61 -3.40 -17.57
CA ARG A 147 10.79 -3.67 -18.77
C ARG A 147 9.31 -3.66 -18.44
N ARG A 148 8.65 -2.51 -18.66
CA ARG A 148 7.18 -2.41 -18.63
C ARG A 148 6.60 -3.33 -19.71
N SER A 149 5.74 -4.28 -19.34
CA SER A 149 4.90 -5.01 -20.30
C SER A 149 3.64 -4.19 -20.62
N ALA A 150 3.00 -4.49 -21.76
CA ALA A 150 1.76 -3.85 -22.19
C ALA A 150 0.61 -3.98 -21.17
N GLY A 151 0.64 -4.99 -20.29
CA GLY A 151 -0.35 -5.22 -19.22
C GLY A 151 -0.03 -4.55 -17.88
N GLY A 152 1.00 -3.70 -17.82
CA GLY A 152 1.42 -3.02 -16.60
C GLY A 152 2.32 -3.86 -15.67
N PHE A 153 2.90 -3.18 -14.69
CA PHE A 153 3.98 -3.72 -13.84
C PHE A 153 3.56 -4.91 -12.96
N ALA A 154 2.34 -4.90 -12.41
CA ALA A 154 1.84 -5.98 -11.57
C ALA A 154 1.58 -7.28 -12.36
N SER A 155 1.09 -7.15 -13.60
CA SER A 155 0.92 -8.27 -14.52
C SER A 155 2.27 -8.88 -14.92
N ALA A 156 3.25 -8.03 -15.24
CA ALA A 156 4.61 -8.47 -15.62
C ALA A 156 5.34 -9.31 -14.56
N LEU A 157 5.09 -9.06 -13.28
CA LEU A 157 5.73 -9.80 -12.18
C LEU A 157 5.12 -11.20 -11.98
N ARG A 158 3.86 -11.39 -12.36
CA ARG A 158 3.14 -12.66 -12.26
C ARG A 158 3.26 -13.52 -13.52
N THR A 159 3.62 -12.93 -14.65
CA THR A 159 3.93 -13.69 -15.86
C THR A 159 5.26 -14.43 -15.73
N MET A 160 5.38 -15.55 -16.45
CA MET A 160 6.61 -16.31 -16.59
C MET A 160 7.79 -15.38 -16.93
N PRO A 161 8.99 -15.60 -16.35
CA PRO A 161 10.18 -14.87 -16.74
C PRO A 161 10.38 -14.91 -18.27
N PRO A 162 10.78 -13.80 -18.91
CA PRO A 162 10.92 -13.73 -20.36
C PRO A 162 12.25 -14.31 -20.86
N SER A 163 13.05 -14.92 -19.99
CA SER A 163 14.33 -15.51 -20.35
C SER A 163 14.66 -16.71 -19.47
N VAL A 164 15.47 -17.63 -19.99
CA VAL A 164 16.06 -18.70 -19.18
C VAL A 164 16.99 -18.16 -18.10
N GLU A 165 17.75 -17.11 -18.37
CA GLU A 165 18.63 -16.46 -17.36
C GLU A 165 17.84 -15.93 -16.16
N LEU A 166 16.74 -15.20 -16.40
CA LEU A 166 15.89 -14.72 -15.31
C LEU A 166 15.20 -15.89 -14.61
N THR A 167 14.76 -16.90 -15.36
CA THR A 167 14.18 -18.12 -14.77
C THR A 167 15.19 -18.80 -13.84
N LEU A 168 16.43 -18.96 -14.28
CA LEU A 168 17.50 -19.59 -13.52
C LEU A 168 17.78 -18.86 -12.21
N ALA A 169 17.96 -17.53 -12.26
CA ALA A 169 18.21 -16.72 -11.08
C ALA A 169 17.02 -16.73 -10.11
N VAL A 170 15.78 -16.67 -10.63
CA VAL A 170 14.58 -16.76 -9.80
C VAL A 170 14.46 -18.13 -9.13
N LEU A 171 14.68 -19.22 -9.87
CA LEU A 171 14.61 -20.57 -9.31
C LEU A 171 15.67 -20.78 -8.22
N ALA A 172 16.90 -20.28 -8.42
CA ALA A 172 17.94 -20.33 -7.42
C ALA A 172 17.58 -19.53 -6.15
N ALA A 173 16.92 -18.37 -6.29
CA ALA A 173 16.48 -17.56 -5.17
C ALA A 173 15.25 -18.12 -4.43
N VAL A 174 14.39 -18.85 -5.13
CA VAL A 174 13.19 -19.51 -4.58
C VAL A 174 13.57 -20.74 -3.75
N GLU A 175 14.58 -21.49 -4.20
CA GLU A 175 14.93 -22.81 -3.68
C GLU A 175 15.08 -22.84 -2.15
N PRO A 176 15.83 -21.92 -1.49
CA PRO A 176 16.00 -21.96 -0.04
C PRO A 176 14.68 -21.84 0.73
N VAL A 177 13.72 -21.08 0.20
CA VAL A 177 12.43 -20.83 0.86
C VAL A 177 11.47 -22.02 0.68
N LEU A 178 11.40 -22.62 -0.51
CA LEU A 178 10.51 -23.77 -0.78
C LEU A 178 11.12 -25.12 -0.34
N SER A 179 12.43 -25.17 -0.14
CA SER A 179 13.13 -26.32 0.44
C SER A 179 13.17 -26.33 1.96
N ALA A 180 12.83 -25.22 2.62
CA ALA A 180 12.77 -25.13 4.06
C ALA A 180 11.82 -26.19 4.67
N THR A 181 12.34 -26.93 5.66
CA THR A 181 11.68 -28.07 6.29
C THR A 181 10.81 -27.69 7.48
N SER A 182 10.91 -26.46 7.98
CA SER A 182 10.12 -25.93 9.10
C SER A 182 9.57 -24.53 8.77
N PRO A 183 8.50 -24.08 9.45
CA PRO A 183 7.99 -22.72 9.29
C PRO A 183 9.03 -21.64 9.63
N ASP A 184 9.88 -21.89 10.63
CA ASP A 184 10.92 -20.94 11.04
C ASP A 184 12.00 -20.81 9.97
N ALA A 185 12.41 -21.92 9.35
CA ALA A 185 13.35 -21.89 8.23
C ALA A 185 12.76 -21.19 6.99
N VAL A 186 11.43 -21.31 6.77
CA VAL A 186 10.74 -20.54 5.72
C VAL A 186 10.81 -19.04 6.05
N ALA A 187 10.55 -18.65 7.30
CA ALA A 187 10.60 -17.26 7.73
C ALA A 187 12.00 -16.67 7.58
N GLU A 188 13.04 -17.37 8.05
CA GLU A 188 14.44 -16.97 7.95
C GLU A 188 14.87 -16.77 6.48
N ALA A 189 14.59 -17.74 5.61
CA ALA A 189 14.93 -17.66 4.19
C ALA A 189 14.14 -16.57 3.45
N MET A 190 12.89 -16.30 3.85
CA MET A 190 12.03 -15.30 3.23
C MET A 190 12.35 -13.87 3.67
N GLU A 191 12.90 -13.70 4.87
CA GLU A 191 13.09 -12.41 5.52
C GLU A 191 13.81 -11.35 4.67
N PRO A 192 15.00 -11.63 4.09
CA PRO A 192 15.73 -10.65 3.28
C PRO A 192 14.93 -10.19 2.05
N TRP A 193 14.22 -11.11 1.41
CA TRP A 193 13.36 -10.80 0.25
C TRP A 193 12.17 -9.93 0.66
N ALA A 194 11.53 -10.24 1.79
CA ALA A 194 10.42 -9.45 2.30
C ALA A 194 10.84 -8.04 2.72
N LYS A 195 11.97 -7.89 3.42
CA LYS A 195 12.55 -6.59 3.80
C LYS A 195 12.89 -5.75 2.56
N ALA A 196 13.54 -6.34 1.56
CA ALA A 196 13.87 -5.66 0.30
C ALA A 196 12.61 -5.27 -0.49
N ALA A 197 11.58 -6.13 -0.52
CA ALA A 197 10.28 -5.78 -1.11
C ALA A 197 9.64 -4.57 -0.40
N VAL A 198 9.67 -4.53 0.93
CA VAL A 198 9.14 -3.39 1.71
C VAL A 198 9.89 -2.10 1.42
N ALA A 199 11.23 -2.14 1.47
CA ALA A 199 12.08 -1.00 1.13
C ALA A 199 11.76 -0.48 -0.27
N ARG A 200 11.49 -1.39 -1.20
CA ARG A 200 11.11 -1.02 -2.57
C ARG A 200 9.71 -0.44 -2.67
N ARG A 201 8.72 -0.96 -1.93
CA ARG A 201 7.36 -0.41 -1.89
C ARG A 201 7.35 1.07 -1.53
N ARG A 202 8.25 1.51 -0.66
CA ARG A 202 8.40 2.94 -0.30
C ARG A 202 8.83 3.82 -1.48
N LYS A 203 9.50 3.25 -2.49
CA LYS A 203 9.97 3.94 -3.70
C LYS A 203 8.97 3.89 -4.87
N VAL A 204 7.90 3.10 -4.77
CA VAL A 204 6.92 2.93 -5.86
C VAL A 204 5.51 3.35 -5.45
N LYS A 205 4.81 4.07 -6.33
CA LYS A 205 3.44 4.60 -6.08
C LYS A 205 2.40 3.48 -5.88
N HIS A 206 2.57 2.34 -6.53
CA HIS A 206 1.64 1.22 -6.52
C HIS A 206 2.30 -0.03 -5.95
N ASN A 207 1.56 -0.81 -5.15
CA ASN A 207 2.01 -2.09 -4.63
C ASN A 207 1.64 -3.21 -5.64
N PRO A 208 2.57 -3.71 -6.46
CA PRO A 208 2.27 -4.76 -7.43
C PRO A 208 2.05 -6.13 -6.78
N LEU A 209 2.50 -6.30 -5.54
CA LEU A 209 2.33 -7.51 -4.74
C LEU A 209 1.00 -7.49 -3.97
N ARG A 210 0.14 -6.49 -4.19
CA ARG A 210 -1.21 -6.45 -3.62
C ARG A 210 -2.01 -7.66 -4.16
N ASN A 211 -2.70 -8.37 -3.27
CA ASN A 211 -3.51 -9.55 -3.60
C ASN A 211 -2.69 -10.69 -4.25
N LEU A 212 -1.45 -10.87 -3.82
CA LEU A 212 -0.65 -12.02 -4.22
C LEU A 212 -1.13 -13.25 -3.41
N PRO A 213 -1.50 -14.37 -4.03
CA PRO A 213 -1.95 -15.56 -3.30
C PRO A 213 -0.73 -16.28 -2.72
N LEU A 214 -0.38 -15.97 -1.47
CA LEU A 214 0.66 -16.70 -0.72
C LEU A 214 0.01 -17.83 0.08
N PRO A 215 0.36 -19.10 -0.15
CA PRO A 215 -0.10 -20.21 0.68
C PRO A 215 0.34 -20.04 2.14
N GLY A 216 -0.41 -20.66 3.07
CA GLY A 216 -0.37 -20.40 4.51
C GLY A 216 1.03 -20.19 5.14
N PRO A 217 1.98 -21.13 4.99
CA PRO A 217 3.35 -20.97 5.52
C PRO A 217 4.07 -19.74 4.98
N LEU A 218 3.95 -19.46 3.68
CA LEU A 218 4.59 -18.31 3.04
C LEU A 218 3.91 -16.99 3.40
N SER A 219 2.58 -16.97 3.53
CA SER A 219 1.87 -15.76 3.97
C SER A 219 2.33 -15.35 5.37
N ARG A 220 2.38 -16.32 6.30
CA ARG A 220 2.87 -16.10 7.67
C ARG A 220 4.31 -15.60 7.70
N ALA A 221 5.22 -16.27 7.01
CA ALA A 221 6.62 -15.86 6.89
C ALA A 221 6.76 -14.45 6.30
N TYR A 222 6.02 -14.16 5.23
CA TYR A 222 6.02 -12.84 4.60
C TYR A 222 5.49 -11.75 5.53
N GLU A 223 4.42 -12.02 6.27
CA GLU A 223 3.83 -11.10 7.25
C GLU A 223 4.74 -10.86 8.45
N GLN A 224 5.45 -11.89 8.93
CA GLN A 224 6.41 -11.79 10.04
C GLN A 224 7.65 -10.97 9.66
N ALA A 225 8.15 -11.15 8.44
CA ALA A 225 9.35 -10.48 7.96
C ALA A 225 9.13 -9.00 7.58
N ILE A 226 7.88 -8.61 7.33
CA ILE A 226 7.55 -7.23 7.04
C ILE A 226 7.51 -6.45 8.36
N PRO A 227 8.38 -5.44 8.57
CA PRO A 227 8.23 -4.54 9.71
C PRO A 227 6.82 -3.95 9.65
N PRO A 228 6.11 -3.86 10.79
CA PRO A 228 4.65 -3.70 10.86
C PRO A 228 4.13 -2.39 10.25
N LEU A 229 4.17 -2.26 8.92
CA LEU A 229 3.57 -1.18 8.14
C LEU A 229 2.05 -1.32 8.07
N SER A 230 1.51 -2.45 8.52
CA SER A 230 0.08 -2.79 8.55
C SER A 230 -0.55 -2.76 9.95
N ARG A 231 0.23 -2.62 11.03
CA ARG A 231 -0.30 -2.66 12.40
C ARG A 231 -0.45 -1.30 13.06
N VAL A 232 -0.72 -0.22 12.31
CA VAL A 232 -1.33 0.94 12.99
C VAL A 232 -2.61 0.48 13.70
N ALA A 233 -3.34 -0.49 13.14
CA ALA A 233 -4.44 -1.16 13.83
C ALA A 233 -4.09 -1.99 15.08
N GLY A 234 -2.91 -2.63 15.12
CA GLY A 234 -2.51 -3.51 16.22
C GLY A 234 -1.75 -2.80 17.33
N ALA A 235 -0.98 -1.75 17.01
CA ALA A 235 -0.17 -1.01 17.97
C ALA A 235 -1.01 -0.12 18.90
N ALA A 236 -2.23 0.24 18.49
CA ALA A 236 -3.22 0.84 19.40
C ALA A 236 -3.50 -0.06 20.63
N ARG A 237 -3.39 -1.39 20.49
CA ARG A 237 -3.69 -2.34 21.59
C ARG A 237 -2.57 -2.45 22.64
N THR A 238 -1.35 -2.02 22.30
CA THR A 238 -0.19 -2.10 23.21
C THR A 238 0.09 -0.82 23.97
N VAL A 239 -0.55 0.29 23.60
CA VAL A 239 -0.39 1.58 24.29
C VAL A 239 -1.55 1.74 25.25
N THR A 240 -1.25 1.81 26.55
CA THR A 240 -2.25 2.04 27.60
C THR A 240 -2.87 3.41 27.42
N VAL A 241 -4.19 3.44 27.24
CA VAL A 241 -4.97 4.67 27.10
C VAL A 241 -5.36 5.14 28.51
N PRO A 242 -5.36 6.45 28.79
CA PRO A 242 -6.04 6.93 30.00
C PRO A 242 -7.51 6.50 29.91
N ALA A 243 -8.01 5.75 30.90
CA ALA A 243 -9.31 5.06 30.89
C ALA A 243 -10.56 5.98 30.77
N VAL A 244 -10.40 7.24 30.38
CA VAL A 244 -11.41 8.33 30.51
C VAL A 244 -11.72 9.02 29.17
N LEU A 245 -11.00 8.73 28.08
CA LEU A 245 -11.24 9.40 26.80
C LEU A 245 -12.44 8.80 26.05
N SER A 246 -13.62 9.41 26.18
CA SER A 246 -14.80 9.09 25.36
C SER A 246 -14.64 9.60 23.92
N LEU A 247 -15.21 8.87 22.95
CA LEU A 247 -15.25 9.25 21.53
C LEU A 247 -15.93 10.61 21.31
N ASP A 248 -16.94 10.95 22.12
CA ASP A 248 -17.66 12.24 22.03
C ASP A 248 -16.77 13.44 22.34
N HIS A 249 -15.69 13.21 23.11
CA HIS A 249 -14.72 14.23 23.51
C HIS A 249 -13.58 14.42 22.52
N ILE A 250 -13.59 13.73 21.38
CA ILE A 250 -12.53 13.82 20.38
C ILE A 250 -12.98 14.77 19.25
N PRO A 251 -12.20 15.82 18.93
CA PRO A 251 -12.49 16.69 17.80
C PRO A 251 -12.24 15.96 16.47
N GLN A 252 -12.81 16.47 15.39
CA GLN A 252 -12.57 15.92 14.05
C GLN A 252 -11.15 16.23 13.51
N LEU A 253 -10.54 17.31 13.99
CA LEU A 253 -9.15 17.64 13.78
C LEU A 253 -8.47 17.83 15.13
N LEU A 254 -7.32 17.18 15.32
CA LEU A 254 -6.50 17.46 16.50
C LEU A 254 -6.16 18.96 16.55
N ASP A 255 -5.99 19.52 17.74
CA ASP A 255 -5.52 20.89 17.93
C ASP A 255 -4.21 21.16 17.18
N GLU A 256 -4.03 22.40 16.69
CA GLU A 256 -2.88 22.76 15.85
C GLU A 256 -1.57 22.69 16.63
N GLY A 257 -1.56 23.21 17.87
CA GLY A 257 -0.40 23.17 18.75
C GLY A 257 0.00 21.74 19.11
N ASP A 258 -0.96 20.90 19.52
CA ASP A 258 -0.69 19.49 19.83
C ASP A 258 -0.17 18.71 18.62
N TYR A 259 -0.67 19.01 17.42
CA TYR A 259 -0.17 18.38 16.21
C TYR A 259 1.28 18.76 15.91
N THR A 260 1.60 20.05 15.93
CA THR A 260 2.96 20.55 15.66
C THR A 260 3.96 20.05 16.70
N ASP A 261 3.59 20.10 17.98
CA ASP A 261 4.47 19.68 19.07
C ASP A 261 4.73 18.17 19.09
N LEU A 262 3.70 17.35 18.87
CA LEU A 262 3.75 15.91 19.16
C LEU A 262 3.77 15.05 17.90
N VAL A 263 3.02 15.40 16.86
CA VAL A 263 2.66 14.47 15.79
C VAL A 263 3.37 14.76 14.47
N GLU A 264 3.63 16.03 14.14
CA GLU A 264 4.11 16.47 12.82
C GLU A 264 5.40 15.75 12.38
N ARG A 265 6.36 15.60 13.30
CA ARG A 265 7.64 14.91 13.05
C ARG A 265 7.48 13.45 12.58
N HIS A 266 6.36 12.82 12.93
CA HIS A 266 6.07 11.43 12.57
C HIS A 266 5.39 11.30 11.20
N LEU A 267 4.99 12.41 10.56
CA LEU A 267 4.24 12.43 9.30
C LEU A 267 4.91 13.33 8.23
N PRO A 268 6.19 13.09 7.87
CA PRO A 268 6.94 13.97 6.98
C PRO A 268 6.24 14.17 5.62
N GLY A 269 6.25 15.42 5.14
CA GLY A 269 5.67 15.82 3.86
C GLY A 269 4.13 15.77 3.82
N THR A 270 3.46 15.68 4.97
CA THR A 270 1.99 15.66 5.09
C THR A 270 1.46 17.06 5.37
N ALA A 271 0.45 17.48 4.59
CA ALA A 271 -0.23 18.74 4.85
C ALA A 271 -0.87 18.74 6.26
N PRO A 272 -0.75 19.82 7.05
CA PRO A 272 -1.20 19.85 8.45
C PRO A 272 -2.65 19.39 8.66
N ALA A 273 -3.58 19.81 7.81
CA ALA A 273 -4.99 19.39 7.92
C ALA A 273 -5.17 17.86 7.79
N SER A 274 -4.44 17.21 6.88
CA SER A 274 -4.49 15.76 6.71
C SER A 274 -3.83 15.02 7.87
N GLY A 275 -2.73 15.56 8.40
CA GLY A 275 -2.05 15.00 9.57
C GLY A 275 -2.89 15.12 10.84
N ARG A 276 -3.48 16.29 11.11
CA ARG A 276 -4.41 16.54 12.23
C ARG A 276 -5.64 15.65 12.18
N ARG A 277 -6.19 15.41 10.98
CA ARG A 277 -7.31 14.46 10.78
C ARG A 277 -6.88 13.03 11.08
N LEU A 278 -5.72 12.59 10.58
CA LEU A 278 -5.20 11.27 10.93
C LEU A 278 -4.97 11.12 12.44
N ALA A 279 -4.46 12.15 13.10
CA ALA A 279 -4.22 12.14 14.54
C ALA A 279 -5.53 12.02 15.35
N ALA A 280 -6.58 12.74 14.95
CA ALA A 280 -7.92 12.61 15.55
C ALA A 280 -8.50 11.20 15.35
N LEU A 281 -8.40 10.65 14.13
CA LEU A 281 -8.80 9.26 13.88
C LEU A 281 -7.99 8.27 14.72
N ALA A 282 -6.69 8.51 14.90
CA ALA A 282 -5.83 7.67 15.72
C ALA A 282 -6.25 7.74 17.20
N LEU A 283 -6.55 8.92 17.73
CA LEU A 283 -7.13 9.09 19.06
C LEU A 283 -8.42 8.28 19.24
N ALA A 284 -9.34 8.35 18.26
CA ALA A 284 -10.58 7.58 18.31
C ALA A 284 -10.33 6.06 18.33
N ARG A 285 -9.25 5.59 17.71
CA ARG A 285 -8.85 4.18 17.80
C ARG A 285 -8.31 3.78 19.16
N LEU A 286 -7.53 4.66 19.81
CA LEU A 286 -7.15 4.46 21.21
C LEU A 286 -8.39 4.43 22.11
N ALA A 287 -9.37 5.29 21.84
CA ALA A 287 -10.63 5.33 22.58
C ALA A 287 -11.61 4.17 22.26
N GLY A 288 -11.22 3.18 21.43
CA GLY A 288 -11.98 1.94 21.24
C GLY A 288 -12.48 1.67 19.82
N ALA A 289 -12.24 2.55 18.84
CA ALA A 289 -12.63 2.27 17.46
C ALA A 289 -11.75 1.18 16.81
N ASP A 290 -12.40 0.12 16.30
CA ASP A 290 -11.75 -1.08 15.75
C ASP A 290 -11.01 -0.85 14.42
N SER A 291 -11.40 0.17 13.66
CA SER A 291 -10.97 0.44 12.29
C SER A 291 -10.96 1.93 11.99
N TRP A 292 -10.26 2.34 10.93
CA TRP A 292 -10.29 3.76 10.48
C TRP A 292 -11.68 4.22 10.06
N ALA A 293 -12.45 3.33 9.44
CA ALA A 293 -13.82 3.63 9.05
C ALA A 293 -14.75 3.77 10.26
N ALA A 294 -14.59 2.91 11.29
CA ALA A 294 -15.33 3.05 12.55
C ALA A 294 -14.92 4.32 13.29
N ALA A 295 -13.62 4.63 13.36
CA ALA A 295 -13.13 5.88 13.94
C ALA A 295 -13.72 7.10 13.22
N ALA A 296 -13.76 7.09 11.89
CA ALA A 296 -14.36 8.17 11.11
C ALA A 296 -15.85 8.32 11.38
N ARG A 297 -16.61 7.22 11.46
CA ARG A 297 -18.03 7.24 11.82
C ARG A 297 -18.26 7.76 13.23
N ALA A 298 -17.47 7.33 14.20
CA ALA A 298 -17.54 7.79 15.59
C ALA A 298 -17.30 9.30 15.71
N LEU A 299 -16.41 9.85 14.88
CA LEU A 299 -16.17 11.29 14.81
C LEU A 299 -17.12 12.04 13.84
N GLU A 300 -18.20 11.39 13.37
CA GLU A 300 -19.20 11.96 12.47
C GLU A 300 -18.59 12.53 11.16
N MET A 301 -17.57 11.86 10.61
CA MET A 301 -16.95 12.18 9.32
C MET A 301 -17.46 11.28 8.19
N ASP A 302 -17.28 11.71 6.93
CA ASP A 302 -17.41 10.84 5.76
C ASP A 302 -16.39 9.68 5.84
N ALA A 303 -16.87 8.47 6.12
CA ALA A 303 -16.03 7.31 6.37
C ALA A 303 -15.15 6.92 5.17
N HIS A 304 -15.66 7.08 3.94
CA HIS A 304 -14.91 6.72 2.72
C HIS A 304 -13.80 7.73 2.41
N ARG A 305 -14.04 9.02 2.63
CA ARG A 305 -13.06 10.09 2.45
C ARG A 305 -12.01 10.04 3.56
N ALA A 306 -12.42 9.92 4.81
CA ALA A 306 -11.54 9.87 5.97
C ALA A 306 -10.64 8.62 5.95
N ALA A 307 -11.21 7.43 5.64
CA ALA A 307 -10.42 6.20 5.54
C ALA A 307 -9.39 6.25 4.40
N ARG A 308 -9.75 6.83 3.24
CA ARG A 308 -8.79 7.01 2.12
C ARG A 308 -7.64 7.93 2.50
N VAL A 309 -7.91 9.03 3.19
CA VAL A 309 -6.86 9.94 3.67
C VAL A 309 -5.97 9.22 4.68
N ALA A 310 -6.56 8.49 5.64
CA ALA A 310 -5.81 7.71 6.61
C ALA A 310 -4.92 6.66 5.93
N ASP A 311 -5.44 5.88 4.98
CA ASP A 311 -4.69 4.85 4.26
C ASP A 311 -3.48 5.37 3.48
N VAL A 312 -3.54 6.62 3.02
CA VAL A 312 -2.43 7.28 2.33
C VAL A 312 -1.42 7.84 3.33
N VAL A 313 -1.90 8.55 4.36
CA VAL A 313 -1.04 9.25 5.31
C VAL A 313 -0.36 8.28 6.28
N VAL A 314 -1.02 7.19 6.68
CA VAL A 314 -0.45 6.13 7.55
C VAL A 314 0.83 5.55 6.99
N ARG A 315 0.96 5.47 5.66
CA ARG A 315 2.17 4.95 4.99
C ARG A 315 3.40 5.82 5.20
N ARG A 316 3.21 7.06 5.66
CA ARG A 316 4.28 8.03 5.93
C ARG A 316 4.77 7.97 7.37
N ILE A 317 4.11 7.19 8.24
CA ILE A 317 4.55 6.99 9.61
C ILE A 317 5.91 6.29 9.59
N THR A 318 6.92 6.99 10.08
CA THR A 318 8.31 6.53 10.11
C THR A 318 8.56 5.50 11.20
N ASP A 319 7.97 5.72 12.37
CA ASP A 319 7.98 4.83 13.53
C ASP A 319 6.59 4.78 14.17
N THR A 320 6.01 3.59 14.20
CA THR A 320 4.65 3.36 14.68
C THR A 320 4.55 3.44 16.20
N GLY A 321 5.57 3.00 16.94
CA GLY A 321 5.54 3.00 18.40
C GLY A 321 5.55 4.42 18.97
N THR A 322 6.51 5.23 18.50
CA THR A 322 6.61 6.63 18.93
C THR A 322 5.45 7.49 18.42
N PHE A 323 4.91 7.19 17.23
CA PHE A 323 3.67 7.82 16.76
C PHE A 323 2.51 7.57 17.73
N TRP A 324 2.25 6.32 18.13
CA TRP A 324 1.15 6.02 19.05
C TRP A 324 1.34 6.59 20.44
N GLN A 325 2.58 6.68 20.93
CA GLN A 325 2.90 7.39 22.17
C GLN A 325 2.57 8.89 22.06
N ALA A 326 2.93 9.52 20.93
CA ALA A 326 2.59 10.92 20.68
C ALA A 326 1.06 11.14 20.62
N ILE A 327 0.32 10.22 20.00
CA ILE A 327 -1.14 10.24 19.98
C ILE A 327 -1.71 10.10 21.41
N ALA A 328 -1.20 9.18 22.23
CA ALA A 328 -1.64 9.05 23.63
C ALA A 328 -1.36 10.32 24.45
N GLN A 329 -0.21 10.95 24.24
CA GLN A 329 0.14 12.24 24.89
C GLN A 329 -0.79 13.37 24.45
N ALA A 330 -1.17 13.42 23.16
CA ALA A 330 -2.16 14.36 22.65
C ALA A 330 -3.53 14.14 23.32
N GLY A 331 -3.95 12.88 23.50
CA GLY A 331 -5.16 12.53 24.24
C GLY A 331 -5.13 12.99 25.70
N ALA A 332 -3.98 12.84 26.37
CA ALA A 332 -3.79 13.34 27.73
C ALA A 332 -3.83 14.89 27.80
N ARG A 333 -3.26 15.60 26.82
CA ARG A 333 -3.36 17.06 26.72
C ARG A 333 -4.81 17.51 26.50
N LEU A 334 -5.56 16.78 25.68
CA LEU A 334 -6.98 17.05 25.45
C LEU A 334 -7.78 16.91 26.75
N LEU A 335 -7.57 15.83 27.51
CA LEU A 335 -8.23 15.64 28.81
C LEU A 335 -7.87 16.73 29.83
N ARG A 336 -6.60 17.16 29.90
CA ARG A 336 -6.16 18.23 30.81
C ARG A 336 -6.80 19.58 30.52
N ARG A 337 -7.18 19.85 29.27
CA ARG A 337 -7.90 21.08 28.89
C ARG A 337 -9.37 21.08 29.31
N GLY A 338 -9.88 19.95 29.81
CA GLY A 338 -11.28 19.75 30.18
C GLY A 338 -12.05 18.99 29.12
N ALA A 339 -13.03 18.21 29.56
CA ALA A 339 -13.89 17.44 28.67
C ALA A 339 -14.82 18.37 27.88
N VAL A 340 -14.63 18.39 26.56
CA VAL A 340 -15.51 19.11 25.64
C VAL A 340 -16.29 18.10 24.82
N ASP A 341 -17.63 18.10 24.93
CA ASP A 341 -18.50 17.26 24.09
C ASP A 341 -18.61 17.83 22.66
N TYR A 342 -17.64 17.46 21.83
CA TYR A 342 -17.57 17.90 20.43
C TYR A 342 -18.72 17.31 19.61
N ALA A 343 -19.20 16.10 19.93
CA ALA A 343 -20.33 15.49 19.25
C ALA A 343 -21.62 16.29 19.48
N ARG A 344 -21.92 16.67 20.73
CA ARG A 344 -23.02 17.59 21.04
C ARG A 344 -22.87 18.92 20.32
N ARG A 345 -21.68 19.53 20.35
CA ARG A 345 -21.46 20.81 19.65
C ARG A 345 -21.75 20.69 18.15
N ARG A 346 -21.36 19.59 17.50
CA ARG A 346 -21.68 19.34 16.08
C ARG A 346 -23.18 19.19 15.85
N ARG A 347 -23.90 18.48 16.72
CA ARG A 347 -25.36 18.32 16.64
C ARG A 347 -26.10 19.65 16.80
N VAL A 348 -25.75 20.45 17.82
CA VAL A 348 -26.38 21.78 18.04
C VAL A 348 -26.11 22.73 16.87
N LEU A 349 -24.91 22.68 16.30
CA LEU A 349 -24.51 23.56 15.20
C LEU A 349 -24.78 22.96 13.81
N ALA A 350 -25.49 21.83 13.70
CA ALA A 350 -25.71 21.12 12.44
C ALA A 350 -26.49 21.94 11.39
N HIS A 351 -27.25 22.94 11.83
CA HIS A 351 -28.04 23.83 10.98
C HIS A 351 -27.47 25.26 10.90
N LEU A 352 -26.23 25.47 11.37
CA LEU A 352 -25.56 26.78 11.30
C LEU A 352 -25.06 27.03 9.86
N HIS A 353 -25.97 27.42 8.97
CA HIS A 353 -25.63 27.72 7.58
C HIS A 353 -25.09 29.15 7.39
N GLU A 354 -25.60 30.11 8.17
CA GLU A 354 -25.24 31.52 8.10
C GLU A 354 -25.34 32.16 9.50
N ILE A 355 -24.48 33.14 9.80
CA ILE A 355 -24.64 33.98 11.00
C ILE A 355 -25.70 35.05 10.72
N PRO A 356 -26.72 35.24 11.57
CA PRO A 356 -27.75 36.25 11.36
C PRO A 356 -27.15 37.64 11.14
N HIS A 357 -27.67 38.37 10.14
CA HIS A 357 -27.21 39.70 9.80
C HIS A 357 -27.09 40.65 11.01
N PRO A 358 -28.06 40.75 11.94
CA PRO A 358 -27.95 41.66 13.09
C PRO A 358 -26.74 41.37 13.99
N VAL A 359 -26.42 40.10 14.20
CA VAL A 359 -25.27 39.66 15.02
C VAL A 359 -23.97 40.08 14.35
N LEU A 360 -23.82 39.78 13.06
CA LEU A 360 -22.59 40.12 12.33
C LEU A 360 -22.44 41.62 12.11
N PHE A 361 -23.54 42.33 11.89
CA PHE A 361 -23.57 43.78 11.71
C PHE A 361 -23.12 44.50 12.98
N ALA A 362 -23.58 44.07 14.16
CA ALA A 362 -23.14 44.63 15.43
C ALA A 362 -21.61 44.51 15.62
N ALA A 363 -21.02 43.36 15.23
CA ALA A 363 -19.58 43.14 15.31
C ALA A 363 -18.77 43.92 14.25
N TYR A 364 -19.33 44.11 13.04
CA TYR A 364 -18.62 44.71 11.91
C TYR A 364 -18.76 46.24 11.84
N ARG A 365 -19.86 46.79 12.38
CA ARG A 365 -20.17 48.23 12.35
C ARG A 365 -19.05 49.10 12.94
N PRO A 366 -18.45 48.80 14.11
CA PRO A 366 -17.37 49.62 14.66
C PRO A 366 -16.12 49.67 13.77
N LEU A 367 -15.97 48.71 12.85
CA LEU A 367 -14.83 48.58 11.94
C LEU A 367 -15.13 49.13 10.54
N GLY A 368 -16.32 49.68 10.30
CA GLY A 368 -16.74 50.17 8.98
C GLY A 368 -16.82 49.07 7.91
N LEU A 369 -16.93 47.80 8.32
CA LEU A 369 -16.90 46.67 7.40
C LEU A 369 -18.32 46.28 6.94
N PRO A 370 -18.55 46.05 5.64
CA PRO A 370 -19.87 45.63 5.16
C PRO A 370 -20.19 44.19 5.55
N VAL A 371 -21.46 43.91 5.86
CA VAL A 371 -21.97 42.55 6.02
C VAL A 371 -22.50 42.06 4.66
N THR A 372 -22.00 40.93 4.19
CA THR A 372 -22.46 40.29 2.95
C THR A 372 -22.88 38.85 3.23
N PRO A 373 -23.76 38.23 2.42
CA PRO A 373 -24.15 36.83 2.60
C PRO A 373 -22.94 35.88 2.67
N ARG A 374 -21.92 36.14 1.83
CA ARG A 374 -20.65 35.40 1.85
C ARG A 374 -19.91 35.51 3.19
N ARG A 375 -19.90 36.70 3.82
CA ARG A 375 -19.29 36.90 5.15
C ARG A 375 -20.11 36.21 6.25
N GLN A 376 -21.44 36.19 6.14
CA GLN A 376 -22.31 35.45 7.07
C GLN A 376 -22.02 33.94 7.03
N ARG A 377 -21.83 33.35 5.83
CA ARG A 377 -21.40 31.95 5.66
C ARG A 377 -20.00 31.70 6.19
N SER A 378 -19.02 32.52 5.80
CA SER A 378 -17.64 32.35 6.30
C SER A 378 -17.55 32.46 7.83
N ALA A 379 -18.34 33.35 8.44
CA ALA A 379 -18.44 33.46 9.89
C ALA A 379 -19.12 32.22 10.51
N ALA A 380 -20.13 31.63 9.86
CA ALA A 380 -20.75 30.38 10.31
C ALA A 380 -19.75 29.21 10.26
N ILE A 381 -18.98 29.08 9.18
CA ILE A 381 -17.88 28.11 9.07
C ILE A 381 -16.84 28.35 10.19
N TRP A 382 -16.52 29.61 10.49
CA TRP A 382 -15.58 29.95 11.56
C TRP A 382 -16.08 29.51 12.94
N VAL A 383 -17.34 29.83 13.28
CA VAL A 383 -17.95 29.43 14.56
C VAL A 383 -17.99 27.90 14.67
N TRP A 384 -18.45 27.22 13.61
CA TRP A 384 -18.53 25.76 13.60
C TRP A 384 -17.16 25.11 13.77
N THR A 385 -16.15 25.52 13.00
CA THR A 385 -14.80 24.92 13.08
C THR A 385 -14.11 25.19 14.43
N THR A 386 -14.27 26.41 14.98
CA THR A 386 -13.68 26.81 16.26
C THR A 386 -14.30 26.05 17.43
N LEU A 387 -15.62 25.86 17.44
CA LEU A 387 -16.30 25.22 18.57
C LEU A 387 -16.31 23.70 18.47
N THR A 388 -16.33 23.12 17.27
CA THR A 388 -16.43 21.66 17.07
C THR A 388 -15.09 20.97 16.83
N GLY A 389 -14.02 21.73 16.60
CA GLY A 389 -12.74 21.17 16.13
C GLY A 389 -12.86 20.51 14.74
N GLY A 390 -13.85 20.91 13.96
CA GLY A 390 -14.16 20.37 12.64
C GLY A 390 -13.31 20.93 11.50
N ASP A 391 -13.34 20.24 10.35
CA ASP A 391 -12.75 20.75 9.11
C ASP A 391 -13.73 21.67 8.38
N ALA A 392 -13.26 22.83 7.92
CA ALA A 392 -14.12 23.80 7.22
C ALA A 392 -14.91 23.21 6.04
N ARG A 393 -14.38 22.15 5.39
CA ARG A 393 -15.03 21.45 4.27
C ARG A 393 -16.22 20.58 4.69
N ASP A 394 -16.32 20.28 5.98
CA ASP A 394 -17.37 19.44 6.56
C ASP A 394 -18.42 20.32 7.31
N ALA A 395 -18.27 21.65 7.30
CA ALA A 395 -19.18 22.59 7.96
C ALA A 395 -20.55 22.69 7.24
N PRO A 396 -21.69 22.83 7.96
CA PRO A 396 -23.03 22.89 7.35
C PRO A 396 -23.24 24.05 6.37
N ALA A 397 -22.62 25.20 6.66
CA ALA A 397 -22.61 26.37 5.78
C ALA A 397 -21.97 26.11 4.40
N TYR A 398 -21.08 25.11 4.31
CA TYR A 398 -20.47 24.69 3.05
C TYR A 398 -21.41 23.80 2.23
N ALA A 399 -22.06 22.83 2.87
CA ALA A 399 -22.96 21.90 2.20
C ALA A 399 -24.20 22.58 1.58
N ALA A 400 -24.61 23.74 2.11
CA ALA A 400 -25.75 24.49 1.61
C ALA A 400 -25.48 25.29 0.33
N ASP A 401 -24.22 25.41 -0.12
CA ASP A 401 -23.86 26.17 -1.33
C ASP A 401 -23.69 25.24 -2.55
N SER A 402 -24.74 25.10 -3.35
CA SER A 402 -24.76 24.25 -4.55
C SER A 402 -23.81 24.72 -5.67
N HIS A 403 -23.25 25.93 -5.58
CA HIS A 403 -22.37 26.52 -6.59
C HIS A 403 -20.90 26.61 -6.14
N ALA A 404 -20.58 26.13 -4.94
CA ALA A 404 -19.24 26.20 -4.39
C ALA A 404 -18.31 25.09 -4.93
N ASN A 405 -17.21 25.48 -5.59
CA ASN A 405 -16.06 24.59 -5.80
C ASN A 405 -15.23 24.49 -4.50
N THR A 406 -14.83 23.27 -4.14
CA THR A 406 -14.03 22.92 -2.95
C THR A 406 -12.77 23.78 -2.81
N GLU A 407 -12.07 24.05 -3.92
CA GLU A 407 -10.84 24.87 -3.90
C GLU A 407 -11.13 26.35 -3.65
N SER A 408 -12.20 26.89 -4.25
CA SER A 408 -12.62 28.28 -4.06
C SER A 408 -13.02 28.55 -2.61
N VAL A 409 -13.76 27.62 -1.99
CA VAL A 409 -14.14 27.78 -0.58
C VAL A 409 -12.96 27.60 0.36
N ALA A 410 -12.06 26.65 0.12
CA ALA A 410 -10.86 26.50 0.95
C ALA A 410 -9.99 27.77 0.93
N GLU A 411 -9.84 28.41 -0.24
CA GLU A 411 -9.15 29.69 -0.38
C GLU A 411 -9.91 30.84 0.31
N ASN A 412 -11.22 30.90 0.14
CA ASN A 412 -12.07 31.93 0.77
C ASN A 412 -12.07 31.83 2.29
N TRP A 413 -12.18 30.61 2.82
CA TRP A 413 -12.04 30.29 4.23
C TRP A 413 -10.67 30.71 4.75
N ARG A 414 -9.58 30.34 4.05
CA ARG A 414 -8.22 30.71 4.44
C ARG A 414 -8.07 32.23 4.54
N ARG A 415 -8.56 32.97 3.54
CA ARG A 415 -8.53 34.45 3.53
C ARG A 415 -9.39 35.06 4.63
N PHE A 416 -10.54 34.47 4.93
CA PHE A 416 -11.39 34.93 6.03
C PHE A 416 -10.67 34.74 7.37
N ARG A 417 -10.12 33.55 7.62
CA ARG A 417 -9.40 33.22 8.87
C ARG A 417 -8.21 34.16 9.10
N THR A 418 -7.43 34.46 8.06
CA THR A 418 -6.24 35.33 8.20
C THR A 418 -6.57 36.81 8.35
N ARG A 419 -7.78 37.24 7.98
CA ARG A 419 -8.22 38.64 8.00
C ARG A 419 -9.30 38.92 9.03
N LEU A 420 -9.66 37.94 9.87
CA LEU A 420 -10.71 38.09 10.88
C LEU A 420 -10.20 38.99 12.01
N PRO A 421 -10.81 40.17 12.24
CA PRO A 421 -10.41 41.03 13.34
C PRO A 421 -10.65 40.34 14.69
N PRO A 422 -9.79 40.51 15.71
CA PRO A 422 -9.96 39.87 17.02
C PRO A 422 -11.31 40.17 17.67
N SER A 423 -11.77 41.42 17.65
CA SER A 423 -13.07 41.80 18.21
C SER A 423 -14.26 41.10 17.54
N VAL A 424 -14.14 40.78 16.25
CA VAL A 424 -15.14 40.00 15.54
C VAL A 424 -15.07 38.54 15.93
N ALA A 425 -13.86 37.98 16.07
CA ALA A 425 -13.67 36.61 16.55
C ALA A 425 -14.26 36.41 17.96
N ASP A 426 -14.08 37.38 18.85
CA ASP A 426 -14.66 37.37 20.20
C ASP A 426 -16.19 37.40 20.14
N ALA A 427 -16.77 38.28 19.32
CA ALA A 427 -18.22 38.36 19.14
C ALA A 427 -18.82 37.06 18.56
N LEU A 428 -18.14 36.44 17.58
CA LEU A 428 -18.55 35.17 17.00
C LEU A 428 -18.42 34.01 18.00
N THR A 429 -17.37 34.02 18.84
CA THR A 429 -17.20 33.04 19.92
C THR A 429 -18.30 33.17 20.96
N ALA A 430 -18.63 34.40 21.37
CA ALA A 430 -19.72 34.67 22.30
C ALA A 430 -21.06 34.20 21.73
N TYR A 431 -21.37 34.54 20.48
CA TYR A 431 -22.58 34.08 19.80
C TYR A 431 -22.68 32.54 19.72
N GLY A 432 -21.61 31.87 19.29
CA GLY A 432 -21.61 30.42 19.21
C GLY A 432 -21.70 29.74 20.58
N THR A 433 -21.10 30.33 21.62
CA THR A 433 -21.22 29.82 23.00
C THR A 433 -22.64 29.97 23.53
N ASP A 434 -23.30 31.11 23.26
CA ASP A 434 -24.70 31.34 23.60
C ASP A 434 -25.65 30.37 22.87
N LEU A 435 -25.39 30.04 21.60
CA LEU A 435 -26.12 28.96 20.92
C LEU A 435 -25.96 27.61 21.65
N LEU A 436 -24.75 27.29 22.12
CA LEU A 436 -24.49 26.05 22.84
C LEU A 436 -25.14 26.01 24.23
N THR A 437 -25.33 27.15 24.91
CA THR A 437 -25.97 27.20 26.23
C THR A 437 -27.49 27.11 26.13
N ARG A 438 -28.11 27.66 25.08
CA ARG A 438 -29.57 27.59 24.85
C ARG A 438 -30.11 26.21 24.51
N HIS A 439 -29.24 25.28 24.13
CA HIS A 439 -29.59 23.88 23.85
C HIS A 439 -28.95 22.92 24.86
N PRO A 440 -29.24 23.02 26.18
CA PRO A 440 -28.59 22.21 27.21
C PRO A 440 -28.76 20.70 26.94
N HIS A 441 -27.81 19.91 27.46
CA HIS A 441 -27.78 18.45 27.31
C HIS A 441 -29.12 17.85 27.78
N GLN A 442 -29.84 17.11 26.93
CA GLN A 442 -31.09 16.43 27.31
C GLN A 442 -30.85 15.16 28.15
N GLY A 443 -29.75 15.07 28.90
CA GLY A 443 -29.33 13.84 29.58
C GLY A 443 -28.59 14.05 30.90
N ALA A 444 -28.87 15.12 31.64
CA ALA A 444 -28.33 15.30 32.99
C ALA A 444 -29.29 14.84 34.12
N ASP A 445 -30.51 14.43 33.80
CA ASP A 445 -31.39 13.68 34.70
C ASP A 445 -31.52 12.25 34.15
N LEU A 446 -30.64 11.35 34.58
CA LEU A 446 -30.86 9.91 34.74
C LEU A 446 -29.67 9.27 35.46
#